data_AF-A0AAP4X6P6-F1
#
_entry.id   AF-A0AAP4X6P6-F1
#
_cell.length_a   1.000
_cell.length_b   1.000
_cell.length_c   1.000
_cell.angle_alpha   90.00
_cell.angle_beta   90.00
_cell.angle_gamma   90.00
#
_symmetry.space_group_name_H-M   'P 1'
#
loop_
_entity.id
_entity.type
_entity.pdbx_description
1 polymer ?
#
loop_
_entity_poly.entity_id
_entity_poly.type
_entity_poly.pdbx_seq_one_letter_code
_entity_poly.pdbx_strand_id
1 'polypeptide(L)'
;MLPKEKILFLCAFLVAAFAVVTYFFNFHYGFSSEAADCGSFGSYLAGTITIPFSIVTLYFIYKTYVATENTLTSNLISIRTSEAHDAIREASNFVEQSLDNTVLFQDNEVTFRDLHNDLSKFKHIPTLIETDHIFKHRYRISVAKPILCLYDFLNAAESQFGITPTIRFYKIRYQWLINLHNEHNLQEINMPKFGITSKQLEDYFYNIE
;
A
#
# COMPACT_ATOMS: atom_id res chain seq x y z
N MET A 1 28.77 -20.95 -11.99
CA MET A 1 27.66 -21.85 -12.39
C MET A 1 26.83 -21.14 -13.45
N LEU A 2 26.53 -21.80 -14.58
CA LEU A 2 25.63 -21.24 -15.60
C LEU A 2 24.19 -21.15 -15.04
N PRO A 3 23.42 -20.11 -15.40
CA PRO A 3 22.00 -20.02 -15.06
C PRO A 3 21.25 -21.25 -15.58
N LYS A 4 20.26 -21.72 -14.81
CA LYS A 4 19.46 -22.92 -15.16
C LYS A 4 18.79 -22.78 -16.53
N GLU A 5 18.43 -21.56 -16.92
CA GLU A 5 17.84 -21.26 -18.23
C GLU A 5 18.84 -21.47 -19.37
N LYS A 6 20.11 -21.08 -19.17
CA LYS A 6 21.18 -21.28 -20.17
C LYS A 6 21.51 -22.76 -20.32
N ILE A 7 21.47 -23.53 -19.22
CA ILE A 7 21.67 -24.98 -19.23
C ILE A 7 20.53 -25.66 -20.00
N LEU A 8 19.27 -25.29 -19.71
CA LEU A 8 18.10 -25.87 -20.38
C LEU A 8 18.13 -25.61 -21.90
N PHE A 9 18.45 -24.38 -22.30
CA PHE A 9 18.60 -24.02 -23.71
C PHE A 9 19.75 -24.78 -24.38
N LEU A 10 20.90 -24.90 -23.71
CA LEU A 10 22.05 -25.65 -24.21
C LEU A 10 21.69 -27.14 -24.39
N CYS A 11 20.97 -27.74 -23.46
CA CYS A 11 20.48 -29.11 -23.58
C CYS A 11 19.55 -29.29 -24.78
N ALA A 12 18.57 -28.38 -24.96
CA ALA A 12 17.66 -28.43 -26.11
C ALA A 12 18.40 -28.27 -27.45
N PHE A 13 19.38 -27.38 -27.49
CA PHE A 13 20.25 -27.19 -28.66
C PHE A 13 21.07 -28.46 -28.97
N LEU A 14 21.67 -29.09 -27.96
CA LEU A 14 22.42 -30.33 -28.12
C LEU A 14 21.54 -31.49 -28.60
N VAL A 15 20.30 -31.59 -28.10
CA VAL A 15 19.35 -32.61 -28.57
C VAL A 15 18.96 -32.37 -30.03
N ALA A 16 18.73 -31.12 -30.44
CA ALA A 16 18.45 -30.79 -31.83
C ALA A 16 19.66 -31.10 -32.75
N ALA A 17 20.86 -30.71 -32.35
CA ALA A 17 22.09 -31.01 -33.09
C ALA A 17 22.33 -32.52 -33.20
N PHE A 18 22.11 -33.27 -32.12
CA PHE A 18 22.25 -34.72 -32.10
C PHE A 18 21.22 -35.41 -32.99
N ALA A 19 19.96 -34.96 -32.98
CA ALA A 19 18.92 -35.49 -33.88
C ALA A 19 19.31 -35.31 -35.34
N VAL A 20 19.81 -34.12 -35.72
CA VAL A 20 20.29 -33.85 -37.08
C VAL A 20 21.45 -34.78 -37.45
N VAL A 21 22.47 -34.90 -36.59
CA VAL A 21 23.64 -35.76 -36.84
C VAL A 21 23.24 -37.24 -36.95
N THR A 22 22.35 -37.71 -36.07
CA THR A 22 21.89 -39.11 -36.04
C THR A 22 21.11 -39.47 -37.30
N TYR A 23 20.32 -38.55 -37.82
CA TYR A 23 19.59 -38.76 -39.08
C TYR A 23 20.55 -38.96 -40.26
N PHE A 24 21.54 -38.06 -40.43
CA PHE A 24 22.51 -38.17 -41.53
C PHE A 24 23.47 -39.35 -41.36
N PHE A 25 23.73 -39.81 -40.13
CA PHE A 25 24.59 -40.97 -39.91
C PHE A 25 23.88 -42.30 -40.19
N ASN A 26 22.59 -42.42 -39.83
CA ASN A 26 21.88 -43.70 -39.91
C ASN A 26 21.03 -43.87 -41.19
N PHE A 27 20.48 -42.80 -41.74
CA PHE A 27 19.51 -42.89 -42.82
C PHE A 27 20.07 -42.40 -44.16
N HIS A 28 20.77 -41.27 -44.19
CA HIS A 28 21.28 -40.68 -45.43
C HIS A 28 22.65 -40.01 -45.25
N TYR A 29 23.69 -40.49 -45.94
CA TYR A 29 25.05 -39.91 -45.93
C TYR A 29 25.16 -38.49 -46.57
N GLY A 30 24.04 -37.82 -46.82
CA GLY A 30 23.99 -36.47 -47.41
C GLY A 30 22.56 -35.99 -47.66
N PHE A 31 22.42 -34.78 -48.19
CA PHE A 31 21.13 -34.25 -48.64
C PHE A 31 20.73 -34.92 -49.95
N SER A 32 19.63 -35.66 -49.94
CA SER A 32 19.04 -36.27 -51.13
C SER A 32 18.31 -35.22 -51.98
N SER A 33 18.35 -35.38 -53.31
CA SER A 33 17.57 -34.57 -54.26
C SER A 33 16.11 -35.01 -54.36
N GLU A 34 15.74 -36.14 -53.75
CA GLU A 34 14.38 -36.66 -53.78
C GLU A 34 13.49 -36.00 -52.72
N ALA A 35 12.30 -35.56 -53.14
CA ALA A 35 11.35 -34.89 -52.26
C ALA A 35 10.84 -35.79 -51.11
N ALA A 36 10.77 -37.11 -51.34
CA ALA A 36 10.33 -38.09 -50.34
C ALA A 36 11.30 -38.18 -49.15
N ASP A 37 12.61 -38.09 -49.41
CA ASP A 37 13.66 -38.11 -48.38
C ASP A 37 13.63 -36.84 -47.54
N CYS A 38 13.37 -35.69 -48.17
CA CYS A 38 13.15 -34.43 -47.46
C CYS A 38 11.92 -34.48 -46.53
N GLY A 39 10.84 -35.13 -46.97
CA GLY A 39 9.64 -35.34 -46.15
C GLY A 39 9.90 -36.24 -44.95
N SER A 40 10.71 -37.28 -45.13
CA SER A 40 11.11 -38.21 -44.07
C SER A 40 12.04 -37.54 -43.05
N PHE A 41 12.98 -36.71 -43.50
CA PHE A 41 13.83 -35.88 -42.64
C PHE A 41 13.01 -34.92 -41.78
N GLY A 42 12.09 -34.17 -42.40
CA GLY A 42 11.22 -33.24 -41.69
C GLY A 42 10.37 -33.94 -40.63
N SER A 43 9.83 -35.12 -40.95
CA SER A 43 9.03 -35.92 -40.01
C SER A 43 9.86 -36.45 -38.84
N TYR A 44 11.08 -36.93 -39.10
CA TYR A 44 12.00 -37.38 -38.06
C TYR A 44 12.40 -36.25 -37.12
N LEU A 45 12.85 -35.10 -37.67
CA LEU A 45 13.20 -33.94 -36.86
C LEU A 45 12.01 -33.41 -36.07
N ALA A 46 10.82 -33.33 -36.69
CA ALA A 46 9.61 -32.93 -35.99
C ALA A 46 9.32 -33.88 -34.82
N GLY A 47 9.41 -35.20 -35.00
CA GLY A 47 9.20 -36.15 -33.91
C GLY A 47 10.24 -36.04 -32.79
N THR A 48 11.52 -35.94 -33.13
CA THR A 48 12.62 -35.97 -32.15
C THR A 48 12.79 -34.64 -31.42
N ILE A 49 12.61 -33.49 -32.09
CA ILE A 49 12.86 -32.16 -31.52
C ILE A 49 11.61 -31.61 -30.80
N THR A 50 10.40 -31.99 -31.21
CA THR A 50 9.16 -31.43 -30.63
C THR A 50 9.03 -31.71 -29.15
N ILE A 51 9.32 -32.93 -28.69
CA ILE A 51 9.20 -33.31 -27.28
C ILE A 51 10.09 -32.44 -26.36
N PRO A 52 11.42 -32.37 -26.56
CA PRO A 52 12.28 -31.54 -25.71
C PRO A 52 11.94 -30.04 -25.81
N PHE A 53 11.61 -29.53 -27.01
CA PHE A 53 11.20 -28.12 -27.15
C PHE A 53 9.85 -27.83 -26.48
N SER A 54 8.92 -28.79 -26.44
CA SER A 54 7.65 -28.64 -25.72
C SER A 54 7.88 -28.51 -24.21
N ILE A 55 8.82 -29.29 -23.66
CA ILE A 55 9.20 -29.20 -22.23
C ILE A 55 9.83 -27.83 -21.92
N VAL A 56 10.74 -27.36 -22.79
CA VAL A 56 11.35 -26.03 -22.66
C VAL A 56 10.28 -24.93 -22.72
N THR A 57 9.36 -25.04 -23.67
CA THR A 57 8.27 -24.08 -23.86
C THR A 57 7.36 -24.05 -22.62
N LEU A 58 6.96 -25.20 -22.11
CA LEU A 58 6.16 -25.31 -20.90
C LEU A 58 6.87 -24.71 -19.68
N TYR A 59 8.19 -24.93 -19.55
CA TYR A 59 8.99 -24.31 -18.48
C TYR A 59 8.97 -22.78 -18.55
N PHE A 60 9.14 -22.20 -19.74
CA PHE A 60 9.07 -20.74 -19.91
C PHE A 60 7.67 -20.20 -19.65
N ILE A 61 6.62 -20.87 -20.11
CA ILE A 61 5.23 -20.51 -19.81
C ILE A 61 5.00 -20.48 -18.29
N TYR A 62 5.44 -21.53 -17.58
CA TYR A 62 5.34 -21.58 -16.12
C TYR A 62 6.08 -20.43 -15.44
N LYS A 63 7.32 -20.14 -15.86
CA LYS A 63 8.09 -19.03 -15.32
C LYS A 63 7.42 -17.67 -15.56
N THR A 64 6.89 -17.46 -16.76
CA THR A 64 6.14 -16.24 -17.11
C THR A 64 4.87 -16.13 -16.27
N TYR A 65 4.15 -17.22 -16.06
CA TYR A 65 2.97 -17.25 -15.20
C TYR A 65 3.31 -16.80 -13.78
N VAL A 66 4.32 -17.41 -13.16
CA VAL A 66 4.76 -17.05 -11.79
C VAL A 66 5.23 -15.59 -11.72
N ALA A 67 5.99 -15.12 -12.72
CA ALA A 67 6.42 -13.72 -12.78
C ALA A 67 5.24 -12.75 -12.90
N THR A 68 4.23 -13.11 -13.70
CA THR A 68 3.01 -12.32 -13.90
C THR A 68 2.18 -12.26 -12.62
N GLU A 69 2.02 -13.38 -11.92
CA GLU A 69 1.31 -13.46 -10.64
C GLU A 69 1.98 -12.59 -9.56
N ASN A 70 3.31 -12.67 -9.45
CA ASN A 70 4.09 -11.83 -8.52
C ASN A 70 3.98 -10.34 -8.85
N THR A 71 4.00 -9.99 -10.15
CA THR A 71 3.86 -8.60 -10.58
C THR A 71 2.46 -8.07 -10.31
N LEU A 72 1.43 -8.88 -10.57
CA LEU A 72 0.04 -8.52 -10.32
C LEU A 72 -0.22 -8.29 -8.83
N THR A 73 0.24 -9.20 -7.97
CA THR A 73 0.09 -9.06 -6.52
C THR A 73 0.83 -7.83 -5.99
N SER A 74 2.05 -7.58 -6.45
CA SER A 74 2.80 -6.38 -6.09
C SER A 74 2.10 -5.09 -6.54
N ASN A 75 1.57 -5.06 -7.76
CA ASN A 75 0.82 -3.90 -8.28
C ASN A 75 -0.46 -3.66 -7.49
N LEU A 76 -1.21 -4.70 -7.12
CA LEU A 76 -2.41 -4.58 -6.31
C LEU A 76 -2.11 -4.00 -4.91
N ILE A 77 -1.03 -4.45 -4.28
CA ILE A 77 -0.58 -3.90 -3.00
C ILE A 77 -0.20 -2.42 -3.15
N SER A 78 0.53 -2.07 -4.22
CA SER A 78 0.92 -0.68 -4.50
C SER A 78 -0.29 0.22 -4.72
N ILE A 79 -1.29 -0.23 -5.50
CA ILE A 79 -2.51 0.53 -5.78
C ILE A 79 -3.28 0.76 -4.48
N ARG A 80 -3.54 -0.29 -3.70
CA ARG A 80 -4.25 -0.16 -2.41
C ARG A 80 -3.53 0.75 -1.42
N THR A 81 -2.20 0.70 -1.40
CA THR A 81 -1.39 1.60 -0.57
C THR A 81 -1.54 3.06 -1.02
N SER A 82 -1.56 3.31 -2.33
CA SER A 82 -1.80 4.65 -2.89
C SER A 82 -3.19 5.16 -2.57
N GLU A 83 -4.23 4.33 -2.75
CA GLU A 83 -5.61 4.69 -2.39
C GLU A 83 -5.74 5.03 -0.90
N ALA A 84 -5.08 4.27 -0.03
CA ALA A 84 -5.02 4.57 1.39
C ALA A 84 -4.31 5.92 1.66
N HIS A 85 -3.23 6.22 0.95
CA HIS A 85 -2.53 7.51 1.07
C HIS A 85 -3.40 8.69 0.62
N ASP A 86 -4.17 8.52 -0.45
CA ASP A 86 -5.10 9.54 -0.95
C ASP A 86 -6.25 9.76 0.04
N ALA A 87 -6.81 8.68 0.60
CA ALA A 87 -7.82 8.77 1.67
C ALA A 87 -7.27 9.47 2.93
N ILE A 88 -6.02 9.18 3.34
CA ILE A 88 -5.36 9.91 4.44
C ILE A 88 -5.26 11.40 4.13
N ARG A 89 -4.88 11.77 2.89
CA ARG A 89 -4.75 13.16 2.48
C ARG A 89 -6.11 13.87 2.49
N GLU A 90 -7.15 13.22 1.98
CA GLU A 90 -8.52 13.77 1.99
C GLU A 90 -9.03 13.98 3.42
N ALA A 91 -8.88 12.97 4.28
CA ALA A 91 -9.25 13.08 5.69
C ALA A 91 -8.44 14.17 6.42
N SER A 92 -7.15 14.32 6.09
CA SER A 92 -6.32 15.40 6.61
C SER A 92 -6.83 16.77 6.17
N ASN A 93 -7.23 16.93 4.90
CA ASN A 93 -7.82 18.17 4.41
C ASN A 93 -9.14 18.50 5.11
N PHE A 94 -9.96 17.48 5.40
CA PHE A 94 -11.18 17.68 6.18
C PHE A 94 -10.89 18.19 7.60
N VAL A 95 -9.86 17.67 8.27
CA VAL A 95 -9.42 18.18 9.57
C VAL A 95 -8.96 19.63 9.46
N GLU A 96 -8.20 19.98 8.42
CA GLU A 96 -7.77 21.36 8.18
C GLU A 96 -8.94 22.32 7.97
N GLN A 97 -9.95 21.93 7.20
CA GLN A 97 -11.18 22.70 7.05
C GLN A 97 -11.94 22.82 8.37
N SER A 98 -11.91 21.77 9.19
CA SER A 98 -12.60 21.76 10.48
C SER A 98 -11.94 22.69 11.50
N LEU A 99 -10.64 22.95 11.36
CA LEU A 99 -9.92 23.97 12.14
C LEU A 99 -10.31 25.40 11.72
N ASP A 100 -10.82 25.60 10.50
CA ASP A 100 -11.29 26.90 10.04
C ASP A 100 -12.69 27.26 10.58
N ASN A 101 -13.36 26.34 11.28
CA ASN A 101 -14.63 26.62 11.93
C ASN A 101 -14.48 27.71 13.00
N THR A 102 -15.43 28.65 13.01
CA THR A 102 -15.47 29.76 13.94
C THR A 102 -16.31 29.45 15.17
N VAL A 103 -15.90 29.97 16.32
CA VAL A 103 -16.66 29.95 17.56
C VAL A 103 -16.67 31.35 18.16
N LEU A 104 -17.84 31.75 18.66
CA LEU A 104 -17.97 32.96 19.46
C LEU A 104 -17.38 32.69 20.85
N PHE A 105 -16.31 33.40 21.16
CA PHE A 105 -15.67 33.36 22.47
C PHE A 105 -15.55 34.80 22.99
N GLN A 106 -16.22 35.10 24.11
CA GLN A 106 -16.26 36.45 24.71
C GLN A 106 -16.63 37.55 23.69
N ASP A 107 -17.72 37.34 22.94
CA ASP A 107 -18.26 38.26 21.92
C ASP A 107 -17.33 38.52 20.71
N ASN A 108 -16.20 37.82 20.62
CA ASN A 108 -15.33 37.82 19.44
C ASN A 108 -15.42 36.48 18.70
N GLU A 109 -15.43 36.54 17.37
CA GLU A 109 -15.39 35.36 16.53
C GLU A 109 -13.93 34.90 16.36
N VAL A 110 -13.63 33.68 16.79
CA VAL A 110 -12.28 33.10 16.77
C VAL A 110 -12.32 31.77 16.02
N THR A 111 -11.35 31.52 15.14
CA THR A 111 -11.22 30.20 14.50
C THR A 111 -10.49 29.21 15.40
N PHE A 112 -10.80 27.92 15.29
CA PHE A 112 -10.01 26.90 15.98
C PHE A 112 -8.54 26.89 15.51
N ARG A 113 -8.24 27.30 14.27
CA ARG A 113 -6.89 27.46 13.74
C ARG A 113 -6.11 28.53 14.50
N ASP A 114 -6.72 29.67 14.81
CA ASP A 114 -6.10 30.73 15.62
C ASP A 114 -5.83 30.26 17.04
N LEU A 115 -6.76 29.50 17.61
CA LEU A 115 -6.57 28.82 18.89
C LEU A 115 -5.38 27.85 18.82
N HIS A 116 -5.22 27.15 17.69
CA HIS A 116 -4.19 26.13 17.50
C HIS A 116 -2.78 26.70 17.29
N ASN A 117 -2.67 27.85 16.60
CA ASN A 117 -1.38 28.46 16.25
C ASN A 117 -0.83 29.40 17.33
N ASP A 118 -1.70 30.01 18.14
CA ASP A 118 -1.28 31.00 19.14
C ASP A 118 -2.07 30.89 20.45
N LEU A 119 -1.80 29.79 21.16
CA LEU A 119 -2.30 29.54 22.52
C LEU A 119 -1.92 30.64 23.53
N SER A 120 -0.91 31.46 23.22
CA SER A 120 -0.45 32.52 24.12
C SER A 120 -1.45 33.68 24.22
N LYS A 121 -2.25 33.92 23.17
CA LYS A 121 -3.42 34.83 23.18
C LYS A 121 -4.52 34.37 24.13
N PHE A 122 -4.50 33.10 24.51
CA PHE A 122 -5.51 32.45 25.34
C PHE A 122 -4.99 32.15 26.75
N LYS A 123 -3.93 32.80 27.23
CA LYS A 123 -3.34 32.54 28.57
C LYS A 123 -4.29 32.67 29.78
N HIS A 124 -5.33 33.50 29.69
CA HIS A 124 -6.37 33.65 30.74
C HIS A 124 -7.63 32.82 30.46
N ILE A 125 -7.65 32.10 29.35
CA ILE A 125 -8.79 31.38 28.81
C ILE A 125 -8.86 29.89 29.23
N PRO A 126 -7.82 29.17 29.73
CA PRO A 126 -7.97 27.75 30.08
C PRO A 126 -9.02 27.55 31.19
N THR A 127 -9.07 28.45 32.17
CA THR A 127 -10.07 28.46 33.24
C THR A 127 -11.49 28.78 32.76
N LEU A 128 -11.63 29.52 31.66
CA LEU A 128 -12.93 29.88 31.06
C LEU A 128 -13.41 28.80 30.08
N ILE A 129 -12.50 28.22 29.29
CA ILE A 129 -12.75 27.04 28.43
C ILE A 129 -13.16 25.86 29.30
N GLU A 130 -12.56 25.68 30.48
CA GLU A 130 -12.97 24.62 31.41
C GLU A 130 -14.44 24.76 31.83
N THR A 131 -14.94 25.98 31.95
CA THR A 131 -16.31 26.29 32.39
C THR A 131 -17.33 26.43 31.26
N ASP A 132 -16.89 26.63 30.01
CA ASP A 132 -17.79 26.80 28.86
C ASP A 132 -18.11 25.45 28.20
N HIS A 133 -19.22 24.85 28.62
CA HIS A 133 -19.72 23.57 28.09
C HIS A 133 -20.04 23.63 26.59
N ILE A 134 -20.47 24.77 26.05
CA ILE A 134 -20.84 24.92 24.64
C ILE A 134 -19.58 24.93 23.77
N PHE A 135 -18.55 25.68 24.21
CA PHE A 135 -17.26 25.71 23.54
C PHE A 135 -16.62 24.31 23.51
N LYS A 136 -16.55 23.64 24.66
CA LYS A 136 -16.03 22.26 24.77
C LYS A 136 -16.76 21.30 23.82
N HIS A 137 -18.09 21.32 23.84
CA HIS A 137 -18.89 20.46 22.99
C HIS A 137 -18.64 20.71 21.48
N ARG A 138 -18.61 21.98 21.05
CA ARG A 138 -18.30 22.34 19.66
C ARG A 138 -16.88 21.94 19.27
N TYR A 139 -15.91 22.11 20.16
CA TYR A 139 -14.53 21.71 19.94
C TYR A 139 -14.38 20.18 19.81
N ARG A 140 -15.04 19.39 20.69
CA ARG A 140 -15.04 17.93 20.61
C ARG A 140 -15.56 17.42 19.27
N ILE A 141 -16.69 17.96 18.83
CA ILE A 141 -17.35 17.51 17.61
C ILE A 141 -16.59 17.96 16.37
N SER A 142 -16.14 19.21 16.35
CA SER A 142 -15.57 19.81 15.14
C SER A 142 -14.11 19.44 14.94
N VAL A 143 -13.31 19.37 16.01
CA VAL A 143 -11.85 19.24 15.91
C VAL A 143 -11.38 17.91 16.49
N ALA A 144 -11.70 17.62 17.76
CA ALA A 144 -11.18 16.42 18.43
C ALA A 144 -11.63 15.12 17.74
N LYS A 145 -12.89 15.04 17.31
CA LYS A 145 -13.45 13.87 16.65
C LYS A 145 -12.76 13.55 15.32
N PRO A 146 -12.66 14.49 14.36
CA PRO A 146 -11.92 14.24 13.12
C PRO A 146 -10.45 13.84 13.35
N ILE A 147 -9.76 14.47 14.28
CA ILE A 147 -8.36 14.15 14.61
C ILE A 147 -8.23 12.71 15.14
N LEU A 148 -9.09 12.33 16.08
CA LEU A 148 -9.07 11.00 16.68
C LEU A 148 -9.43 9.91 15.66
N CYS A 149 -10.45 10.12 14.83
CA CYS A 149 -10.82 9.20 13.75
C CYS A 149 -9.68 9.06 12.73
N LEU A 150 -9.02 10.14 12.37
CA LEU A 150 -7.87 10.10 11.46
C LEU A 150 -6.68 9.36 12.08
N TYR A 151 -6.44 9.52 13.38
CA TYR A 151 -5.39 8.79 14.08
C TYR A 151 -5.67 7.28 14.14
N ASP A 152 -6.93 6.88 14.38
CA ASP A 152 -7.35 5.47 14.31
C ASP A 152 -7.17 4.91 12.88
N PHE A 153 -7.61 5.67 11.87
CA PHE A 153 -7.40 5.31 10.47
C PHE A 153 -5.92 5.14 10.11
N LEU A 154 -5.04 6.00 10.63
CA LEU A 154 -3.59 5.88 10.46
C LEU A 154 -3.02 4.61 11.11
N ASN A 155 -3.53 4.21 12.28
CA ASN A 155 -3.12 2.96 12.94
C ASN A 155 -3.61 1.73 12.18
N ALA A 156 -4.83 1.75 11.67
CA ALA A 156 -5.36 0.70 10.81
C ALA A 156 -4.55 0.57 9.51
N ALA A 157 -4.25 1.69 8.86
CA ALA A 157 -3.41 1.72 7.66
C ALA A 157 -1.99 1.21 7.93
N GLU A 158 -1.40 1.53 9.08
CA GLU A 158 -0.10 0.98 9.49
C GLU A 158 -0.15 -0.54 9.69
N SER A 159 -1.20 -1.05 10.32
CA SER A 159 -1.38 -2.49 10.52
C SER A 159 -1.52 -3.25 9.19
N GLN A 160 -2.09 -2.61 8.16
CA GLN A 160 -2.37 -3.24 6.88
C GLN A 160 -1.24 -3.10 5.86
N PHE A 161 -0.56 -1.94 5.83
CA PHE A 161 0.44 -1.59 4.80
C PHE A 161 1.85 -1.37 5.36
N GLY A 162 2.02 -1.40 6.68
CA GLY A 162 3.27 -1.07 7.38
C GLY A 162 3.52 0.44 7.50
N ILE A 163 4.64 0.80 8.13
CA ILE A 163 5.03 2.20 8.34
C ILE A 163 5.58 2.78 7.02
N THR A 164 4.71 3.36 6.20
CA THR A 164 5.09 4.16 5.03
C THR A 164 5.50 5.58 5.42
N PRO A 165 6.27 6.31 4.58
CA PRO A 165 6.64 7.71 4.86
C PRO A 165 5.43 8.63 5.07
N THR A 166 4.37 8.44 4.27
CA THR A 166 3.10 9.18 4.38
C THR A 166 2.44 8.94 5.74
N ILE A 167 2.27 7.68 6.13
CA ILE A 167 1.69 7.32 7.43
C ILE A 167 2.53 7.89 8.58
N ARG A 168 3.85 7.77 8.51
CA ARG A 168 4.77 8.31 9.52
C ARG A 168 4.63 9.83 9.66
N PHE A 169 4.60 10.56 8.55
CA PHE A 169 4.46 12.01 8.55
C PHE A 169 3.17 12.45 9.24
N TYR A 170 2.03 11.87 8.85
CA TYR A 170 0.74 12.23 9.45
C TYR A 170 0.63 11.79 10.90
N LYS A 171 1.15 10.61 11.28
CA LYS A 171 1.18 10.19 12.69
C LYS A 171 1.95 11.18 13.58
N ILE A 172 3.15 11.59 13.15
CA ILE A 172 3.95 12.59 13.91
C ILE A 172 3.18 13.90 14.03
N ARG A 173 2.59 14.39 12.93
CA ARG A 173 1.80 15.63 12.93
C ARG A 173 0.65 15.56 13.92
N TYR A 174 -0.19 14.52 13.85
CA TYR A 174 -1.36 14.41 14.71
C TYR A 174 -1.01 14.08 16.16
N GLN A 175 0.07 13.34 16.41
CA GLN A 175 0.57 13.12 17.76
C GLN A 175 1.07 14.42 18.40
N TRP A 176 1.78 15.27 17.66
CA TRP A 176 2.19 16.59 18.13
C TRP A 176 0.99 17.50 18.41
N LEU A 177 0.01 17.48 17.50
CA LEU A 177 -1.23 18.22 17.62
C LEU A 177 -2.02 17.79 18.88
N ILE A 178 -2.10 16.50 19.16
CA ILE A 178 -2.77 15.98 20.36
C ILE A 178 -1.99 16.32 21.64
N ASN A 179 -0.66 16.24 21.62
CA ASN A 179 0.18 16.64 22.75
C ASN A 179 -0.01 18.12 23.11
N LEU A 180 -0.03 19.01 22.11
CA LEU A 180 -0.30 20.43 22.31
C LEU A 180 -1.67 20.66 22.99
N HIS A 181 -2.71 19.95 22.56
CA HIS A 181 -4.03 20.06 23.19
C HIS A 181 -4.02 19.58 24.64
N ASN A 182 -3.25 18.54 24.96
CA ASN A 182 -3.16 18.00 26.32
C ASN A 182 -2.31 18.87 27.27
N GLU A 183 -1.25 19.52 26.78
CA GLU A 183 -0.41 20.42 27.59
C GLU A 183 -1.13 21.71 28.02
N HIS A 184 -2.15 22.14 27.28
CA HIS A 184 -2.89 23.38 27.54
C HIS A 184 -4.22 23.21 28.30
N ASN A 185 -4.37 22.14 29.07
CA ASN A 185 -5.55 21.86 29.92
C ASN A 185 -6.89 21.80 29.17
N LEU A 186 -6.90 21.51 27.87
CA LEU A 186 -8.15 21.06 27.25
C LEU A 186 -8.55 19.67 27.76
N GLN A 187 -7.62 18.86 28.32
CA GLN A 187 -7.79 17.53 28.96
C GLN A 187 -8.76 16.54 28.30
N GLU A 188 -9.20 16.82 27.09
CA GLU A 188 -10.28 16.11 26.46
C GLU A 188 -9.71 14.95 25.64
N ILE A 189 -8.58 15.11 24.97
CA ILE A 189 -8.04 14.04 24.12
C ILE A 189 -7.13 13.09 24.92
N ASN A 190 -7.74 12.24 25.75
CA ASN A 190 -7.02 11.15 26.41
C ASN A 190 -6.70 10.02 25.41
N MET A 191 -5.48 9.99 24.89
CA MET A 191 -4.99 8.82 24.14
C MET A 191 -4.78 7.63 25.09
N PRO A 192 -5.39 6.45 24.86
CA PRO A 192 -4.93 5.22 25.49
C PRO A 192 -3.50 4.89 25.00
N LYS A 193 -2.66 4.40 25.91
CA LYS A 193 -1.25 4.01 25.66
C LYS A 193 -1.09 2.92 24.58
N PHE A 194 -2.18 2.25 24.20
CA PHE A 194 -2.24 1.24 23.15
C PHE A 194 -3.52 1.48 22.36
N GLY A 195 -3.39 1.71 21.05
CA GLY A 195 -4.44 1.69 20.03
C GLY A 195 -5.85 2.13 20.46
N ILE A 196 -6.30 3.27 19.94
CA ILE A 196 -7.68 3.71 20.16
C ILE A 196 -8.61 2.73 19.45
N THR A 197 -9.42 1.97 20.19
CA THR A 197 -10.43 1.10 19.58
C THR A 197 -11.66 1.92 19.19
N SER A 198 -12.37 1.53 18.14
CA SER A 198 -13.58 2.23 17.67
C SER A 198 -14.65 2.36 18.78
N LYS A 199 -14.68 1.43 19.74
CA LYS A 199 -15.55 1.49 20.92
C LYS A 199 -15.10 2.55 21.94
N GLN A 200 -13.80 2.72 22.16
CA GLN A 200 -13.27 3.77 23.03
C GLN A 200 -13.49 5.17 22.44
N LEU A 201 -13.47 5.30 21.11
CA LEU A 201 -13.91 6.50 20.41
C LEU A 201 -15.38 6.77 20.67
N GLU A 202 -16.24 5.77 20.49
CA GLU A 202 -17.68 5.87 20.75
C GLU A 202 -17.96 6.29 22.20
N ASP A 203 -17.38 5.61 23.18
CA ASP A 203 -17.54 5.93 24.61
C ASP A 203 -17.03 7.35 24.94
N TYR A 204 -15.96 7.81 24.29
CA TYR A 204 -15.43 9.17 24.45
C TYR A 204 -16.36 10.26 23.88
N PHE A 205 -17.07 9.97 22.78
CA PHE A 205 -18.00 10.92 22.15
C PHE A 205 -19.40 10.91 22.75
N TYR A 206 -19.87 9.78 23.27
CA TYR A 206 -21.25 9.59 23.72
C TYR A 206 -21.43 9.51 25.24
N ASN A 207 -20.36 9.40 26.05
CA ASN A 207 -20.46 9.68 27.48
C ASN A 207 -20.56 11.20 27.70
N ILE A 208 -21.78 11.69 27.63
CA ILE A 208 -22.17 13.02 28.08
C ILE A 208 -22.75 12.83 29.49
N GLU A 209 -21.97 13.13 30.51
CA GLU A 209 -22.49 13.57 31.81
C GLU A 209 -22.55 15.09 31.84
#